data_AF-A0A7U6B6L3-F1
#
_entry.id   AF-A0A7U6B6L3-F1
#
_cell.length_a   1.000
_cell.length_b   1.000
_cell.length_c   1.000
_cell.angle_alpha   90.00
_cell.angle_beta   90.00
_cell.angle_gamma   90.00
#
_symmetry.space_group_name_H-M   'P 1'
#
loop_
_entity.id
_entity.type
_entity.pdbx_description
1 polymer ?
#
loop_
_entity_poly.entity_id
_entity_poly.type
_entity_poly.pdbx_seq_one_letter_code
_entity_poly.pdbx_strand_id
1 'polypeptide(L)' 'MEVRLNVDDDFLRNIQDTIGGPVKAADVLRDALTLLNWAVAEAANGRVVLSATNTGKDLHRLVMPTLSKIETRARQSVEA' A
#
# COMPACT_ATOMS: atom_id res chain seq x y z
N MET A 1 5.36 8.87 19.28
CA MET A 1 6.33 9.21 18.23
C MET A 1 5.64 10.15 17.26
N GLU A 2 6.20 11.32 17.00
CA GLU A 2 5.71 12.24 15.97
C GLU A 2 6.58 12.08 14.72
N VAL A 3 5.97 11.95 13.55
CA VAL A 3 6.67 11.85 12.26
C VAL A 3 6.15 12.97 11.37
N ARG A 4 7.07 13.80 10.85
CA ARG A 4 6.75 14.87 9.89
C ARG A 4 7.11 14.38 8.49
N LEU A 5 6.10 14.33 7.63
CA LEU A 5 6.25 13.95 6.24
C LEU A 5 6.04 15.20 5.37
N ASN A 6 6.96 15.42 4.45
CA ASN A 6 6.76 16.38 3.38
C ASN A 6 6.19 15.64 2.17
N VAL A 7 5.07 16.10 1.66
CA VAL A 7 4.37 15.51 0.51
C VAL A 7 4.15 16.64 -0.47
N ASP A 8 4.44 16.38 -1.74
CA ASP A 8 4.18 17.33 -2.82
C ASP A 8 2.68 17.69 -2.89
N ASP A 9 2.38 18.99 -2.91
CA ASP A 9 1.00 19.49 -2.85
C ASP A 9 0.18 19.07 -4.07
N ASP A 10 0.81 19.02 -5.26
CA ASP A 10 0.13 18.63 -6.50
C ASP A 10 -0.18 17.14 -6.50
N PHE A 11 0.75 16.32 -6.00
CA PHE A 11 0.50 14.89 -5.77
C PHE A 11 -0.68 14.66 -4.82
N LEU A 12 -0.72 15.37 -3.69
CA LEU A 12 -1.81 15.22 -2.72
C LEU A 12 -3.14 15.69 -3.30
N ARG A 13 -3.15 16.80 -4.03
CA ARG A 13 -4.34 17.34 -4.71
C ARG A 13 -4.90 16.36 -5.72
N ASN A 14 -4.05 15.73 -6.53
CA ASN A 14 -4.47 14.71 -7.49
C ASN A 14 -5.20 13.53 -6.82
N ILE A 15 -4.75 13.11 -5.64
CA ILE A 15 -5.43 12.05 -4.87
C ILE A 15 -6.80 12.54 -4.38
N GLN A 16 -6.87 13.73 -3.80
CA GLN A 16 -8.12 14.31 -3.29
C GLN A 16 -9.16 14.47 -4.40
N ASP A 17 -8.73 14.97 -5.56
CA ASP A 17 -9.58 15.13 -6.75
C ASP A 17 -10.10 13.78 -7.26
N THR A 18 -9.24 12.75 -7.25
CA THR A 18 -9.62 11.38 -7.65
C THR A 18 -10.65 10.75 -6.69
N ILE A 19 -10.55 11.04 -5.39
CA ILE A 19 -11.51 10.56 -4.38
C ILE A 19 -12.87 11.28 -4.51
N GLY A 20 -12.89 12.47 -5.12
CA GLY A 20 -14.13 13.20 -5.44
C GLY A 20 -14.59 14.16 -4.34
N GLY A 21 -13.67 14.69 -3.52
CA GLY A 21 -14.03 15.72 -2.53
C GLY A 21 -12.85 16.27 -1.74
N PRO A 22 -13.07 17.33 -0.94
CA PRO A 22 -12.03 17.91 -0.10
C PRO A 22 -11.72 16.98 1.08
N VAL A 23 -10.86 15.99 0.85
CA VAL A 23 -10.34 15.09 1.89
C VAL A 23 -9.13 15.75 2.56
N LYS A 24 -9.04 15.75 3.89
CA LYS A 24 -7.87 16.36 4.56
C LYS A 24 -6.61 15.54 4.29
N ALA A 25 -5.47 16.21 4.15
CA ALA A 25 -4.16 15.57 3.99
C ALA A 25 -3.89 14.47 5.03
N ALA A 26 -4.26 14.76 6.29
CA ALA A 26 -4.07 13.83 7.39
C ALA A 26 -4.92 12.56 7.27
N ASP A 27 -6.10 12.66 6.67
CA ASP A 27 -6.98 11.50 6.44
C ASP A 27 -6.42 10.63 5.30
N VAL A 28 -5.96 11.25 4.21
CA VAL A 28 -5.25 10.55 3.12
C VAL A 28 -4.03 9.78 3.66
N LEU A 29 -3.22 10.43 4.50
CA LEU A 29 -2.06 9.80 5.12
C LEU A 29 -2.45 8.65 6.06
N ARG A 30 -3.53 8.82 6.85
CA ARG A 30 -4.04 7.77 7.73
C ARG A 30 -4.48 6.54 6.92
N ASP A 31 -5.17 6.75 5.81
CA ASP A 31 -5.64 5.67 4.94
C ASP A 31 -4.46 4.96 4.27
N ALA A 32 -3.47 5.72 3.77
CA ALA A 32 -2.26 5.15 3.19
C ALA A 32 -1.47 4.28 4.18
N LEU A 33 -1.32 4.74 5.44
CA LEU A 33 -0.67 3.96 6.50
C LEU A 33 -1.48 2.72 6.88
N THR A 34 -2.81 2.83 6.93
CA THR A 34 -3.70 1.70 7.20
C THR A 34 -3.60 0.64 6.12
N LEU A 35 -3.60 1.05 4.84
CA LEU A 35 -3.43 0.17 3.69
C LEU A 35 -2.07 -0.53 3.73
N LEU A 36 -0.99 0.21 4.02
CA LEU A 36 0.35 -0.36 4.13
C LEU A 36 0.42 -1.40 5.26
N ASN A 37 -0.18 -1.11 6.42
CA ASN A 37 -0.22 -2.05 7.54
C ASN A 37 -0.95 -3.35 7.17
N TRP A 38 -2.09 -3.24 6.48
CA TRP A 38 -2.81 -4.42 5.96
C TRP A 38 -1.94 -5.21 4.97
N ALA A 39 -1.33 -4.55 3.98
CA ALA A 39 -0.50 -5.22 2.98
C ALA A 39 0.73 -5.92 3.59
N VAL A 40 1.33 -5.32 4.63
CA VAL A 40 2.42 -5.92 5.42
C VAL A 40 1.95 -7.21 6.10
N ALA A 41 0.76 -7.22 6.69
CA ALA A 41 0.20 -8.41 7.34
C ALA A 41 -0.10 -9.53 6.32
N GLU A 42 -0.67 -9.20 5.16
CA GLU A 42 -0.91 -10.19 4.09
C GLU A 42 0.42 -10.80 3.60
N ALA A 43 1.43 -9.97 3.33
CA ALA A 43 2.75 -10.42 2.91
C ALA A 43 3.45 -11.29 3.97
N ALA A 44 3.32 -10.94 5.25
CA ALA A 44 3.86 -11.73 6.36
C ALA A 44 3.21 -13.11 6.47
N ASN A 45 1.93 -13.23 6.07
CA ASN A 45 1.20 -14.49 5.99
C ASN A 45 1.45 -15.25 4.66
N GLY A 46 2.47 -14.86 3.90
CA GLY A 46 2.85 -15.51 2.64
C GLY A 46 1.91 -15.22 1.47
N ARG A 47 1.01 -14.24 1.59
CA ARG A 47 0.09 -13.85 0.51
C ARG A 47 0.68 -12.76 -0.37
N VAL A 48 0.17 -12.67 -1.60
CA VAL A 48 0.55 -11.66 -2.59
C VAL A 48 -0.62 -10.70 -2.80
N VAL A 49 -0.34 -9.40 -2.80
CA VAL A 49 -1.33 -8.36 -3.12
C VAL A 49 -1.34 -8.13 -4.63
N LEU A 50 -2.52 -8.26 -5.23
CA LEU A 50 -2.76 -8.09 -6.66
C LEU A 50 -3.81 -7.00 -6.90
N SER A 51 -3.59 -6.17 -7.91
CA SER A 51 -4.65 -5.38 -8.54
C SER A 51 -5.15 -6.09 -9.79
N ALA A 52 -6.41 -5.85 -10.11
CA ALA A 52 -7.08 -6.41 -11.27
C ALA A 52 -8.01 -5.36 -11.87
N THR A 53 -8.43 -5.57 -13.12
CA THR A 53 -9.58 -4.86 -13.67
C THR A 53 -10.84 -5.17 -12.87
N ASN A 54 -11.89 -4.38 -13.06
CA ASN A 54 -13.20 -4.60 -12.44
C ASN A 54 -13.86 -5.95 -12.80
N THR A 55 -13.38 -6.64 -13.84
CA THR A 55 -13.82 -7.99 -14.22
C THR A 55 -12.95 -9.11 -13.64
N GLY A 56 -11.95 -8.77 -12.82
CA GLY A 56 -10.99 -9.72 -12.26
C GLY A 56 -9.91 -10.20 -13.25
N LYS A 57 -9.80 -9.54 -14.42
CA LYS A 57 -8.77 -9.81 -15.44
C LYS A 57 -7.58 -8.87 -15.30
N ASP A 58 -6.50 -9.17 -16.02
CA ASP A 58 -5.26 -8.39 -16.07
C ASP A 58 -4.66 -8.16 -14.68
N LEU A 59 -4.24 -9.27 -14.07
CA LEU A 59 -3.66 -9.27 -12.73
C LEU A 59 -2.28 -8.60 -12.75
N HIS A 60 -2.16 -7.51 -12.00
CA HIS A 60 -0.89 -6.84 -11.75
C HIS A 60 -0.51 -6.99 -10.28
N ARG A 61 0.76 -7.33 -10.04
CA ARG A 61 1.27 -7.43 -8.67
C ARG A 61 1.59 -6.07 -8.11
N LEU A 62 1.17 -5.79 -6.88
CA LEU A 62 1.62 -4.61 -6.15
C LEU A 62 3.10 -4.79 -5.80
N VAL A 63 3.97 -3.98 -6.40
CA VAL A 63 5.41 -4.01 -6.15
C VAL A 63 5.80 -2.86 -5.22
N MET A 64 6.21 -3.20 -4.00
CA MET A 64 6.77 -2.25 -3.04
C MET A 64 8.06 -2.81 -2.44
N PRO A 65 9.13 -2.00 -2.31
CA PRO A 65 10.37 -2.45 -1.67
C PRO A 65 10.17 -2.96 -0.24
N THR A 66 9.26 -2.35 0.51
CA THR A 66 8.94 -2.75 1.89
C THR A 66 8.31 -4.14 1.96
N LEU A 67 7.43 -4.48 1.02
CA LEU A 67 6.78 -5.81 0.97
C LEU A 67 7.76 -6.89 0.50
N SER A 68 8.64 -6.57 -0.46
CA SER A 68 9.63 -7.53 -0.99
C SER A 68 10.56 -8.08 0.10
N LYS A 69 10.92 -7.23 1.09
CA LYS A 69 11.73 -7.64 2.25
C LYS A 69 11.02 -8.66 3.13
N ILE A 70 9.70 -8.55 3.27
CA ILE A 70 8.87 -9.44 4.09
C ILE A 70 8.70 -10.77 3.38
N GLU A 71 8.35 -10.74 2.10
CA GLU A 71 8.15 -11.94 1.29
C GLU A 71 9.42 -12.80 1.20
N THR A 72 10.60 -12.17 1.15
CA THR A 72 11.88 -12.90 1.16
C THR A 72 12.03 -13.71 2.46
N ARG A 73 11.69 -13.10 3.61
CA ARG A 73 11.73 -13.78 4.91
C ARG A 73 10.67 -14.88 5.01
N ALA A 74 9.45 -14.61 4.53
CA ALA A 74 8.35 -15.58 4.55
C ALA A 74 8.67 -16.82 3.69
N ARG A 75 9.33 -16.66 2.54
CA ARG A 75 9.79 -17.80 1.73
C ARG A 75 10.86 -18.62 2.44
N GLN A 76 11.84 -17.96 3.05
CA GLN A 76 12.90 -18.63 3.80
C GLN A 76 12.37 -19.47 4.99
N SER A 77 11.27 -19.05 5.62
CA SER A 77 10.64 -19.83 6.70
C SER A 77 9.81 -21.03 6.24
N VAL A 78 9.47 -21.12 4.95
CA VAL A 78 8.72 -22.26 4.38
C VAL A 78 9.67 -23.34 3.84
N GLU A 79 10.91 -22.97 3.53
CA GLU A 79 11.95 -23.87 2.99
C GLU A 79 12.88 -24.47 4.08
N ALA A 80 12.73 -24.07 5.35
CA ALA A 80 13.50 -24.54 6.50
C ALA A 80 12.70 -25.54 7.36
#